data_AF-B3TC60-F1
#
_entry.id   AF-B3TC60-F1
#
_cell.length_a   1.000
_cell.length_b   1.000
_cell.length_c   1.000
_cell.angle_alpha   90.00
_cell.angle_beta   90.00
_cell.angle_gamma   90.00
#
_symmetry.space_group_name_H-M   'P 1'
#
loop_
_entity.id
_entity.type
_entity.pdbx_description
1 polymer ?
#
loop_
_entity_poly.entity_id
_entity_poly.type
_entity_poly.pdbx_seq_one_letter_code
_entity_poly.pdbx_strand_id
1 'polypeptide(L)'
;MLLYTDHMFMTTRPGMVLGAVGLALVVAAGTPKAQRRQVGTEPWDGPDAAPWLTADAAASGLDPAKLDRAARLAETTHADSLVVVHHGRIVFERHWNDRGPDDVQQMYSATKSPFALLVGRVLARGDISSLDQPLVDFVPELAGQGRAALTF
;
A
#
# COMPACT_ATOMS: atom_id res chain seq x y z
N MET A 1 6.39 67.15 30.16
CA MET A 1 6.19 68.30 29.27
C MET A 1 4.77 68.20 28.73
N LEU A 2 3.84 68.94 29.35
CA LEU A 2 2.44 69.06 28.93
C LEU A 2 2.36 69.91 27.66
N LEU A 3 1.56 69.48 26.68
CA LEU A 3 0.83 70.38 25.78
C LEU A 3 -0.50 69.74 25.32
N TYR A 4 -1.60 70.19 25.92
CA TYR A 4 -2.61 71.08 25.28
C TYR A 4 -3.21 70.61 23.93
N THR A 5 -4.49 70.18 23.90
CA THR A 5 -5.68 71.01 23.52
C THR A 5 -6.87 70.15 23.11
N ASP A 6 -7.98 70.39 23.80
CA ASP A 6 -9.35 70.00 23.47
C ASP A 6 -9.90 70.80 22.27
N HIS A 7 -10.63 70.13 21.36
CA HIS A 7 -11.71 70.79 20.61
C HIS A 7 -12.93 69.88 20.51
N MET A 8 -13.91 70.24 21.34
CA MET A 8 -15.32 69.88 21.35
C MET A 8 -16.04 70.36 20.08
N PHE A 9 -16.88 69.52 19.46
CA PHE A 9 -18.26 69.86 19.06
C PHE A 9 -19.07 68.61 18.61
N MET A 10 -20.13 68.32 19.39
CA MET A 10 -21.47 67.79 19.04
C MET A 10 -21.71 67.31 17.59
N THR A 11 -22.40 66.19 17.28
CA THR A 11 -23.70 65.71 17.77
C THR A 11 -24.06 64.36 17.11
N THR A 12 -25.06 63.67 17.69
CA THR A 12 -25.94 62.60 17.16
C THR A 12 -25.49 61.12 17.24
N ARG A 13 -26.07 60.41 18.22
CA ARG A 13 -26.40 58.96 18.21
C ARG A 13 -27.67 58.72 17.35
N PRO A 14 -28.14 57.49 17.03
CA PRO A 14 -27.67 56.14 17.41
C PRO A 14 -27.59 55.12 16.25
N GLY A 15 -26.92 54.00 16.45
CA GLY A 15 -26.95 52.88 15.50
C GLY A 15 -26.30 51.63 16.09
N MET A 16 -27.10 50.87 16.82
CA MET A 16 -26.78 49.57 17.41
C MET A 16 -26.34 48.58 16.32
N VAL A 17 -25.07 48.14 16.31
CA VAL A 17 -24.66 46.95 15.55
C VAL A 17 -24.44 45.81 16.52
N LEU A 18 -25.44 44.94 16.54
CA LEU A 18 -25.48 43.65 17.20
C LEU A 18 -24.33 42.78 16.67
N GLY A 19 -23.55 42.20 17.58
CA GLY A 19 -22.56 41.19 17.24
C GLY A 19 -23.24 39.92 16.70
N ALA A 20 -22.64 39.33 15.67
CA ALA A 20 -22.84 37.93 15.34
C ALA A 20 -21.48 37.30 15.08
N VAL A 21 -21.13 36.38 15.97
CA VAL A 21 -19.92 35.55 15.96
C VAL A 21 -19.90 34.74 14.67
N GLY A 22 -18.88 34.94 13.84
CA GLY A 22 -18.62 34.10 12.67
C GLY A 22 -18.16 32.72 13.12
N LEU A 23 -19.00 31.70 12.90
CA LEU A 23 -18.60 30.30 13.01
C LEU A 23 -17.70 29.96 11.82
N ALA A 24 -16.38 29.99 12.01
CA ALA A 24 -15.45 29.46 11.03
C ALA A 24 -15.47 27.93 11.09
N LEU A 25 -16.13 27.30 10.12
CA LEU A 25 -16.01 25.88 9.87
C LEU A 25 -14.59 25.62 9.34
N VAL A 26 -13.68 25.18 10.23
CA VAL A 26 -12.39 24.64 9.80
C VAL A 26 -12.65 23.25 9.26
N VAL A 27 -12.87 23.14 7.95
CA VAL A 27 -12.71 21.87 7.25
C VAL A 27 -11.21 21.58 7.28
N ALA A 28 -10.80 20.69 8.18
CA ALA A 28 -9.48 20.08 8.12
C ALA A 28 -9.46 19.20 6.86
N ALA A 29 -9.20 19.81 5.71
CA ALA A 29 -8.82 19.09 4.51
C ALA A 29 -7.46 18.44 4.83
N GLY A 30 -7.50 17.19 5.28
CA GLY A 30 -6.30 16.35 5.27
C GLY A 30 -5.71 16.44 3.88
N THR A 31 -4.41 16.73 3.79
CA THR A 31 -3.71 16.73 2.51
C THR A 31 -3.99 15.40 1.83
N PRO A 32 -4.47 15.38 0.58
CA PRO A 32 -4.66 14.13 -0.12
C PRO A 32 -3.30 13.42 -0.17
N LYS A 33 -3.23 12.24 0.45
CA LYS A 33 -2.04 11.39 0.38
C LYS A 33 -1.81 11.13 -1.11
N ALA A 34 -0.64 11.51 -1.62
CA ALA A 34 -0.31 11.29 -3.02
C ALA A 34 -0.48 9.81 -3.34
N GLN A 35 -1.52 9.50 -4.13
CA GLN A 35 -1.83 8.13 -4.49
C GLN A 35 -0.72 7.61 -5.42
N ARG A 36 -0.24 6.40 -5.15
CA ARG A 36 0.62 5.71 -6.12
C ARG A 36 -0.23 5.42 -7.36
N ARG A 37 0.17 5.97 -8.50
CA ARG A 37 -0.48 5.74 -9.80
C ARG A 37 -0.51 4.23 -10.08
N GLN A 38 -1.69 3.70 -10.37
CA GLN A 38 -1.86 2.35 -10.91
C GLN A 38 -1.21 2.29 -12.29
N VAL A 39 -0.42 1.26 -12.53
CA VAL A 39 0.17 1.00 -13.85
C VAL A 39 -0.83 0.14 -14.61
N GLY A 40 -1.14 0.51 -15.85
CA GLY A 40 -1.91 -0.38 -16.72
C GLY A 40 -1.11 -1.65 -16.93
N THR A 41 -1.64 -2.78 -16.47
CA THR A 41 -1.11 -4.11 -16.77
C THR A 41 -2.02 -4.76 -17.78
N GLU A 42 -1.44 -5.44 -18.77
CA GLU A 42 -2.16 -6.43 -19.55
C GLU A 42 -2.43 -7.62 -18.61
N PRO A 43 -3.68 -7.86 -18.18
CA PRO A 43 -3.98 -8.99 -17.32
C PRO A 43 -3.66 -10.29 -18.05
N TRP A 44 -3.48 -11.37 -17.29
CA TRP A 44 -3.46 -12.69 -17.91
C TRP A 44 -4.84 -13.00 -18.48
N ASP A 45 -4.96 -13.09 -19.80
CA ASP A 45 -6.22 -13.34 -20.51
C ASP A 45 -6.62 -14.83 -20.55
N GLY A 46 -5.78 -15.72 -20.01
CA GLY A 46 -6.10 -17.13 -19.89
C GLY A 46 -7.07 -17.42 -18.73
N PRO A 47 -7.70 -18.60 -18.69
CA PRO A 47 -8.55 -18.96 -17.57
C PRO A 47 -7.74 -18.93 -16.27
N ASP A 48 -8.30 -18.31 -15.23
CA ASP A 48 -7.81 -18.53 -13.88
C ASP A 48 -8.08 -20.00 -13.54
N ALA A 49 -7.02 -20.81 -13.56
CA ALA A 49 -7.12 -22.24 -13.33
C ALA A 49 -7.59 -22.58 -11.92
N ALA A 50 -7.55 -21.62 -10.98
CA ALA A 50 -7.96 -21.80 -9.61
C ALA A 50 -8.45 -20.47 -8.99
N PRO A 51 -9.68 -20.03 -9.28
CA PRO A 51 -10.21 -18.80 -8.71
C PRO A 51 -10.26 -18.89 -7.19
N TRP A 52 -9.93 -17.77 -6.53
CA TRP A 52 -10.01 -17.70 -5.08
C TRP A 52 -11.46 -17.89 -4.61
N LEU A 53 -11.68 -18.88 -3.75
CA LEU A 53 -12.93 -19.07 -3.05
C LEU A 53 -12.90 -18.27 -1.74
N THR A 54 -14.05 -17.75 -1.33
CA THR A 54 -14.21 -17.09 -0.02
C THR A 54 -14.89 -18.03 0.98
N ALA A 55 -14.61 -17.83 2.27
CA ALA A 55 -15.30 -18.51 3.35
C ALA A 55 -15.50 -17.59 4.55
N ASP A 56 -16.50 -17.87 5.37
CA ASP A 56 -16.70 -17.17 6.63
C ASP A 56 -15.56 -17.51 7.62
N ALA A 57 -15.03 -16.50 8.29
CA ALA A 57 -13.92 -16.66 9.22
C ALA A 57 -14.29 -17.52 10.42
N ALA A 58 -15.47 -17.29 11.02
CA ALA A 58 -15.91 -18.02 12.22
C ALA A 58 -16.21 -19.49 11.90
N ALA A 59 -16.86 -19.76 10.77
CA ALA A 59 -17.08 -21.10 10.24
C ALA A 59 -15.76 -21.83 9.93
N SER A 60 -14.70 -21.07 9.62
CA SER A 60 -13.34 -21.58 9.40
C SER A 60 -12.53 -21.71 10.70
N GLY A 61 -13.14 -21.52 11.87
CA GLY A 61 -12.49 -21.65 13.18
C GLY A 61 -11.61 -20.45 13.57
N LEU A 62 -11.70 -19.33 12.86
CA LEU A 62 -10.97 -18.12 13.16
C LEU A 62 -11.86 -17.12 13.90
N ASP A 63 -11.28 -16.45 14.91
CA ASP A 63 -11.96 -15.42 15.68
C ASP A 63 -12.01 -14.10 14.88
N PRO A 64 -13.21 -13.63 14.48
CA PRO A 64 -13.35 -12.39 13.70
C PRO A 64 -12.78 -11.16 14.43
N ALA A 65 -12.87 -11.11 15.77
CA ALA A 65 -12.37 -9.98 16.54
C ALA A 65 -10.84 -9.85 16.48
N LYS A 66 -10.13 -10.98 16.31
CA LYS A 66 -8.67 -10.97 16.10
C LYS A 66 -8.30 -10.50 14.72
N LEU A 67 -9.05 -10.90 13.69
CA LEU A 67 -8.86 -10.44 12.32
C LEU A 67 -9.09 -8.93 12.22
N ASP A 68 -10.13 -8.41 12.86
CA ASP A 68 -10.37 -6.96 12.97
C ASP A 68 -9.23 -6.23 13.69
N ARG A 69 -8.66 -6.83 14.75
CA ARG A 69 -7.49 -6.25 15.42
C ARG A 69 -6.27 -6.22 14.49
N ALA A 70 -6.02 -7.28 13.73
CA ALA A 70 -4.94 -7.32 12.75
C ALA A 70 -5.14 -6.28 11.64
N ALA A 71 -6.37 -6.11 11.16
CA ALA A 71 -6.71 -5.09 10.17
C ALA A 71 -6.45 -3.67 10.70
N ARG A 72 -6.86 -3.37 11.94
CA ARG A 72 -6.54 -2.07 12.57
C ARG A 72 -5.03 -1.84 12.68
N LEU A 73 -4.26 -2.87 13.04
CA LEU A 73 -2.80 -2.76 13.08
C LEU A 73 -2.23 -2.47 11.68
N ALA A 74 -2.66 -3.21 10.65
CA ALA A 74 -2.22 -3.00 9.27
C ALA A 74 -2.52 -1.57 8.78
N GLU A 75 -3.71 -1.06 9.09
CA GLU A 75 -4.11 0.32 8.78
C GLU A 75 -3.19 1.35 9.43
N THR A 76 -2.81 1.16 10.71
CA THR A 76 -1.86 2.06 11.41
C THR A 76 -0.46 2.03 10.80
N THR A 77 -0.11 0.97 10.07
CA THR A 77 1.18 0.86 9.35
C THR A 77 1.12 1.36 7.90
N HIS A 78 0.01 2.01 7.51
CA HIS A 78 -0.23 2.49 6.16
C HIS A 78 -0.25 1.39 5.08
N ALA A 79 -0.71 0.19 5.45
CA ALA A 79 -0.96 -0.87 4.48
C ALA A 79 -2.01 -0.43 3.45
N ASP A 80 -1.86 -0.94 2.23
CA ASP A 80 -2.83 -0.76 1.14
C ASP A 80 -3.89 -1.88 1.17
N SER A 81 -3.54 -3.08 1.64
CA SER A 81 -4.46 -4.21 1.82
C SER A 81 -3.97 -5.21 2.88
N LEU A 82 -4.91 -6.02 3.38
CA LEU A 82 -4.67 -7.20 4.20
C LEU A 82 -5.60 -8.32 3.72
N VAL A 83 -5.00 -9.42 3.28
CA VAL A 83 -5.71 -10.64 2.85
C VAL A 83 -5.26 -11.80 3.74
N VAL A 84 -6.21 -12.57 4.27
CA VAL A 84 -5.93 -13.79 5.04
C VAL A 84 -6.53 -14.98 4.31
N VAL A 85 -5.67 -15.94 3.98
CA VAL A 85 -6.06 -17.20 3.33
C VAL A 85 -5.93 -18.33 4.34
N HIS A 86 -6.98 -19.14 4.47
CA HIS A 86 -7.00 -20.32 5.31
C HIS A 86 -7.63 -21.50 4.55
N HIS A 87 -6.95 -22.65 4.53
CA HIS A 87 -7.36 -23.84 3.78
C HIS A 87 -7.74 -23.55 2.31
N GLY A 88 -6.92 -22.74 1.63
CA GLY A 88 -7.11 -22.37 0.22
C GLY A 88 -8.27 -21.41 -0.05
N ARG A 89 -8.84 -20.78 0.98
CA ARG A 89 -9.94 -19.82 0.86
C ARG A 89 -9.59 -18.50 1.51
N ILE A 90 -10.02 -17.40 0.90
CA ILE A 90 -9.96 -16.08 1.52
C ILE A 90 -11.02 -16.03 2.63
N VAL A 91 -10.58 -15.88 3.87
CA VAL A 91 -11.45 -15.82 5.05
C VAL A 91 -11.60 -14.40 5.59
N PHE A 92 -10.72 -13.49 5.17
CA PHE A 92 -10.76 -12.09 5.52
C PHE A 92 -10.00 -11.28 4.48
N GLU A 93 -10.57 -10.15 4.09
CA GLU A 93 -9.95 -9.22 3.16
C GLU A 93 -10.38 -7.79 3.49
N ARG A 94 -9.41 -6.87 3.52
CA ARG A 94 -9.67 -5.44 3.68
C ARG A 94 -8.66 -4.64 2.85
N HIS A 95 -9.17 -3.58 2.22
CA HIS A 95 -8.38 -2.64 1.44
C HIS A 95 -8.55 -1.22 2.01
N TRP A 96 -7.51 -0.41 1.83
CA TRP A 96 -7.48 1.00 2.24
C TRP A 96 -6.90 1.86 1.10
N ASN A 97 -6.84 3.18 1.29
CA ASN A 97 -6.19 4.12 0.36
C ASN A 97 -6.74 4.05 -1.09
N ASP A 98 -8.06 3.86 -1.23
CA ASP A 98 -8.76 3.70 -2.52
C ASP A 98 -8.19 2.56 -3.38
N ARG A 99 -7.80 1.47 -2.73
CA ARG A 99 -7.38 0.24 -3.39
C ARG A 99 -8.49 -0.79 -3.46
N GLY A 100 -8.51 -1.54 -4.55
CA GLY A 100 -9.34 -2.73 -4.74
C GLY A 100 -8.52 -4.02 -4.88
N PRO A 101 -9.20 -5.18 -4.92
CA PRO A 101 -8.57 -6.49 -5.08
C PRO A 101 -7.81 -6.64 -6.42
N ASP A 102 -8.22 -5.88 -7.44
CA ASP A 102 -7.62 -5.94 -8.78
C ASP A 102 -6.50 -4.91 -8.99
N ASP A 103 -6.22 -4.07 -8.00
CA ASP A 103 -5.16 -3.07 -8.10
C ASP A 103 -3.77 -3.69 -7.92
N VAL A 104 -2.84 -3.31 -8.78
CA VAL A 104 -1.45 -3.78 -8.68
C VAL A 104 -0.73 -3.14 -7.49
N GLN A 105 0.10 -3.95 -6.84
CA GLN A 105 0.92 -3.56 -5.70
C GLN A 105 2.39 -3.81 -5.98
N GLN A 106 3.25 -2.93 -5.47
CA GLN A 106 4.70 -3.12 -5.56
C GLN A 106 5.13 -4.27 -4.65
N MET A 107 5.70 -5.33 -5.23
CA MET A 107 6.08 -6.53 -4.48
C MET A 107 7.43 -6.40 -3.75
N TYR A 108 8.27 -5.43 -4.14
CA TYR A 108 9.62 -5.26 -3.58
C TYR A 108 10.38 -6.61 -3.53
N SER A 109 10.88 -7.01 -2.36
CA SER A 109 11.61 -8.27 -2.20
C SER A 109 10.73 -9.52 -2.24
N ALA A 110 9.40 -9.40 -2.16
CA ALA A 110 8.51 -10.56 -2.27
C ALA A 110 8.62 -11.24 -3.66
N THR A 111 9.10 -10.52 -4.69
CA THR A 111 9.39 -11.07 -6.03
C THR A 111 10.46 -12.17 -6.02
N LYS A 112 11.33 -12.24 -5.00
CA LYS A 112 12.41 -13.23 -4.95
C LYS A 112 11.88 -14.66 -4.79
N SER A 113 10.79 -14.86 -4.05
CA SER A 113 10.20 -16.18 -3.82
C SER A 113 9.68 -16.84 -5.10
N PRO A 114 8.85 -16.19 -5.95
CA PRO A 114 8.46 -16.78 -7.22
C PRO A 114 9.66 -16.95 -8.16
N PHE A 115 10.67 -16.07 -8.12
CA PHE A 115 11.89 -16.25 -8.90
C PHE A 115 12.67 -17.50 -8.48
N ALA A 116 12.82 -17.76 -7.18
CA ALA A 116 13.45 -18.98 -6.68
C ALA A 116 12.67 -20.25 -7.09
N LEU A 117 11.33 -20.19 -7.09
CA LEU A 117 10.49 -21.28 -7.61
C LEU A 117 10.78 -21.54 -9.10
N LEU A 118 10.92 -20.48 -9.91
CA LEU A 118 11.26 -20.61 -11.33
C LEU A 118 12.64 -21.27 -11.52
N VAL A 119 13.64 -20.89 -10.73
CA VAL A 119 14.96 -21.56 -10.75
C VAL A 119 14.83 -23.04 -10.44
N GLY A 120 14.03 -23.42 -9.42
CA GLY A 120 13.74 -24.82 -9.12
C GLY A 120 13.08 -25.58 -10.27
N ARG A 121 12.20 -24.93 -11.05
CA ARG A 121 11.58 -25.53 -12.24
C ARG A 121 12.60 -25.74 -13.37
N VAL A 122 13.48 -24.78 -13.60
CA VAL A 122 14.57 -24.86 -14.58
C VAL A 122 15.53 -26.00 -14.22
N LEU A 123 15.89 -26.15 -12.95
CA LEU A 123 16.68 -27.29 -12.45
C LEU A 123 15.97 -28.63 -12.70
N ALA A 124 14.68 -28.73 -12.37
CA ALA A 124 13.90 -29.95 -12.56
C ALA A 124 13.76 -30.35 -14.04
N ARG A 125 13.85 -29.39 -14.97
CA ARG A 125 13.85 -29.64 -16.43
C ARG A 125 15.22 -30.07 -16.97
N GLY A 126 16.28 -29.92 -16.19
CA GLY A 126 17.66 -30.15 -16.63
C GLY A 126 18.25 -29.00 -17.46
N ASP A 127 17.58 -27.84 -17.50
CA ASP A 127 18.08 -26.64 -18.20
C ASP A 127 19.31 -26.05 -17.47
N ILE A 128 19.36 -26.21 -16.13
CA ILE A 128 20.57 -26.08 -15.32
C ILE A 128 20.88 -27.45 -14.71
N SER A 129 22.16 -27.81 -14.66
CA SER A 129 22.60 -29.14 -14.24
C SER A 129 22.69 -29.30 -12.71
N SER A 130 23.04 -28.21 -12.01
CA SER A 130 23.17 -28.12 -10.56
C SER A 130 23.12 -26.66 -10.13
N LEU A 131 22.84 -26.41 -8.85
CA LEU A 131 23.03 -25.09 -8.26
C LEU A 131 24.51 -24.68 -8.19
N ASP A 132 25.42 -25.65 -8.18
CA ASP A 132 26.88 -25.43 -8.24
C ASP A 132 27.39 -25.18 -9.67
N GLN A 133 26.51 -25.17 -10.67
CA GLN A 133 26.90 -24.88 -12.04
C GLN A 133 27.41 -23.42 -12.13
N PRO A 134 28.57 -23.17 -12.74
CA PRO A 134 29.09 -21.81 -12.90
C PRO A 134 28.14 -20.92 -13.72
N LEU A 135 27.82 -19.73 -13.20
CA LEU A 135 26.97 -18.78 -13.91
C LEU A 135 27.57 -18.29 -15.22
N VAL A 136 28.90 -18.36 -15.37
CA VAL A 136 29.59 -18.01 -16.63
C VAL A 136 29.21 -18.90 -17.81
N ASP A 137 28.65 -20.08 -17.56
CA ASP A 137 28.10 -20.95 -18.61
C ASP A 137 26.87 -20.30 -19.29
N PHE A 138 26.17 -19.40 -18.58
CA PHE A 138 24.97 -18.71 -19.04
C PHE A 138 25.18 -17.20 -19.28
N VAL A 139 26.08 -16.58 -18.52
CA VAL A 139 26.41 -15.15 -18.60
C VAL A 139 27.93 -14.98 -18.72
N PRO A 140 28.50 -15.17 -19.93
CA PRO A 140 29.95 -15.21 -20.14
C PRO A 140 30.68 -13.92 -19.72
N GLU A 141 29.99 -12.77 -19.72
CA GLU A 141 30.53 -11.46 -19.35
C GLU A 141 31.01 -11.40 -17.89
N LEU A 142 30.51 -12.28 -17.02
CA LEU A 142 30.94 -12.36 -15.62
C LEU A 142 32.39 -12.84 -15.46
N ALA A 143 32.91 -13.60 -16.43
CA ALA A 143 34.29 -14.08 -16.40
C ALA A 143 35.30 -12.92 -16.39
N GLY A 144 35.03 -11.87 -17.18
CA GLY A 144 35.88 -10.67 -17.27
C GLY A 144 35.79 -9.73 -16.05
N GLN A 145 34.93 -10.03 -15.08
CA GLN A 145 34.66 -9.19 -13.92
C GLN A 145 35.14 -9.82 -12.60
N GLY A 146 35.97 -10.87 -12.66
CA GLY A 146 36.43 -11.60 -11.47
C GLY A 146 35.32 -12.41 -10.79
N ARG A 147 34.23 -12.68 -11.51
CA ARG A 147 33.03 -13.40 -11.01
C ARG A 147 32.87 -14.79 -11.61
N ALA A 148 33.97 -15.35 -12.12
CA ALA A 148 33.96 -16.64 -12.82
C ALA A 148 33.52 -17.82 -11.94
N ALA A 149 33.68 -17.71 -10.62
CA ALA A 149 33.32 -18.75 -9.67
C ALA A 149 31.91 -18.58 -9.06
N LEU A 150 31.11 -17.61 -9.52
CA LEU A 150 29.74 -17.47 -9.03
C LEU A 150 28.86 -18.62 -9.53
N THR A 151 28.04 -19.15 -8.64
CA THR A 151 27.03 -20.18 -8.89
C THR A 151 25.64 -19.62 -8.53
N PHE A 152 24.57 -20.40 -8.72
CA PHE A 152 23.19 -19.99 -8.44
C PHE A 152 22.89 -19.80 -6.95
#